data_AF-A0A948PYZ5-F1
#
_entry.id   AF-A0A948PYZ5-F1
#
_cell.length_a   1.000
_cell.length_b   1.000
_cell.length_c   1.000
_cell.angle_alpha   90.00
_cell.angle_beta   90.00
_cell.angle_gamma   90.00
#
_symmetry.space_group_name_H-M   'P 1'
#
loop_
_entity.id
_entity.type
_entity.pdbx_description
1 polymer ?
#
loop_
_entity_poly.entity_id
_entity_poly.type
_entity_poly.pdbx_seq_one_letter_code
_entity_poly.pdbx_strand_id
1 'polypeptide(L)'
;MSDVLIVSNRGPFSFSEDFLNAAEACLNQGNPPTAPTFGEGGLVQAMAGLLRPGRWHPTWIGASMGDRDIDVTRGYYARLFDGMKKKGFAPGHFPHIEIDRDNRMRFRYGAYDFQMRFVFFDTTQMHSYYSKFANSFLWPLMHLTRSPLFYKKTKAYPRPHFDKNDFIQYTSSGVTFANTVIEEIRKGREVLKEGEKVVVWSQDYHLLQIAEVIRALLREEGISPLERGRIKVGHFMHTPFFDIHEIQGLIREDKRSRVKAQIYDPFYETIESVLQKLTWGMLSNDFIGFHTKEYCDNYLEALEEWFPVEIRIVGQFYEITHQEKVTTLG
;
A
#
# COMPACT_ATOMS: atom_id res chain seq x y z
N MET A 1 -21.72 1.21 -10.99
CA MET A 1 -21.04 2.18 -10.12
C MET A 1 -19.55 2.04 -10.36
N SER A 2 -18.76 3.09 -10.15
CA SER A 2 -17.30 2.96 -10.32
C SER A 2 -16.70 2.04 -9.26
N ASP A 3 -15.63 1.33 -9.61
CA ASP A 3 -14.91 0.47 -8.67
C ASP A 3 -13.78 1.25 -8.02
N VAL A 4 -13.58 1.05 -6.72
CA VAL A 4 -12.50 1.66 -5.96
C VAL A 4 -11.66 0.54 -5.33
N LEU A 5 -10.42 0.42 -5.79
CA LEU A 5 -9.43 -0.52 -5.28
C LEU A 5 -8.50 0.24 -4.33
N ILE A 6 -8.67 0.03 -3.03
CA ILE A 6 -7.79 0.57 -2.00
C ILE A 6 -6.63 -0.41 -1.81
N VAL A 7 -5.40 0.04 -2.04
CA VAL A 7 -4.21 -0.82 -1.95
C VAL A 7 -3.31 -0.31 -0.84
N SER A 8 -3.16 -1.11 0.21
CA SER A 8 -2.41 -0.73 1.41
C SER A 8 -1.65 -1.94 1.90
N ASN A 9 -0.44 -1.78 2.43
CA ASN A 9 0.27 -2.91 3.03
C ASN A 9 -0.56 -3.58 4.14
N ARG A 10 -1.24 -2.79 4.98
CA ARG A 10 -2.12 -3.34 6.02
C ARG A 10 -3.56 -3.44 5.54
N GLY A 11 -4.23 -4.54 5.92
CA GLY A 11 -5.67 -4.73 5.79
C GLY A 11 -6.45 -4.05 6.92
N PRO A 12 -7.77 -3.86 6.75
CA PRO A 12 -8.64 -3.38 7.83
C PRO A 12 -8.94 -4.47 8.87
N PHE A 13 -8.67 -5.72 8.52
CA PHE A 13 -8.87 -6.88 9.36
C PHE A 13 -7.85 -7.97 8.98
N SER A 14 -7.38 -8.72 9.96
CA SER A 14 -6.55 -9.93 9.78
C SER A 14 -7.00 -11.00 10.76
N PHE A 15 -6.81 -12.26 10.40
CA PHE A 15 -7.27 -13.40 11.17
C PHE A 15 -6.10 -14.00 11.94
N SER A 16 -6.21 -13.99 13.27
CA SER A 16 -5.29 -14.71 14.15
C SER A 16 -5.89 -16.03 14.64
N GLU A 17 -5.01 -16.97 15.00
CA GLU A 17 -5.43 -18.21 15.67
C GLU A 17 -6.24 -17.92 16.95
N ASP A 18 -5.79 -17.00 17.79
CA ASP A 18 -6.49 -16.61 19.03
C ASP A 18 -7.90 -16.07 18.74
N PHE A 19 -8.05 -15.23 17.72
CA PHE A 19 -9.34 -14.68 17.32
C PHE A 19 -10.31 -15.79 16.88
N LEU A 20 -9.84 -16.72 16.05
CA LEU A 20 -10.66 -17.80 15.52
C LEU A 20 -11.01 -18.84 16.59
N ASN A 21 -10.08 -19.20 17.47
CA ASN A 21 -10.30 -20.10 18.59
C ASN A 21 -11.31 -19.52 19.60
N ALA A 22 -11.18 -18.23 19.93
CA ALA A 22 -12.14 -17.54 20.80
C ALA A 22 -13.53 -17.51 20.17
N ALA A 23 -13.63 -17.22 18.87
CA ALA A 23 -14.87 -17.24 18.12
C ALA A 23 -15.54 -18.63 18.15
N GLU A 24 -14.77 -19.70 17.92
CA GLU A 24 -15.27 -21.07 17.96
C GLU A 24 -15.75 -21.48 19.37
N ALA A 25 -15.02 -21.10 20.42
CA ALA A 25 -15.43 -21.32 21.81
C ALA A 25 -16.76 -20.61 22.13
N CYS A 26 -16.92 -19.35 21.73
CA CYS A 26 -18.17 -18.60 21.89
C CYS A 26 -19.33 -19.26 21.15
N LEU A 27 -19.10 -19.70 19.90
CA LEU A 27 -20.10 -20.38 19.10
C LEU A 27 -20.58 -21.69 19.77
N ASN A 28 -19.66 -22.48 20.31
CA ASN A 28 -19.95 -23.73 21.01
C ASN A 28 -20.73 -23.51 22.32
N GLN A 29 -20.43 -22.43 23.04
CA GLN A 29 -21.13 -22.05 24.28
C GLN A 29 -22.48 -21.35 24.01
N GLY A 30 -22.74 -20.92 22.77
CA GLY A 30 -23.93 -20.15 22.41
C GLY A 30 -23.90 -18.70 22.90
N ASN A 31 -22.72 -18.18 23.23
CA ASN A 31 -22.52 -16.80 23.65
C ASN A 31 -22.04 -15.94 22.46
N PRO A 32 -22.44 -14.67 22.36
CA PRO A 32 -21.91 -13.78 21.33
C PRO A 32 -20.41 -13.58 21.56
N PRO A 33 -19.58 -13.61 20.49
CA PRO A 33 -18.16 -13.30 20.62
C PRO A 33 -17.93 -11.82 20.95
N THR A 34 -16.78 -11.51 21.53
CA THR A 34 -16.34 -10.13 21.69
C THR A 34 -16.19 -9.49 20.31
N ALA A 35 -16.79 -8.32 20.14
CA ALA A 35 -16.73 -7.56 18.91
C ALA A 35 -15.27 -7.32 18.50
N PRO A 36 -14.83 -7.76 17.31
CA PRO A 36 -13.47 -7.50 16.87
C PRO A 36 -13.20 -6.01 16.73
N THR A 37 -11.94 -5.62 16.98
CA THR A 37 -11.45 -4.32 16.56
C THR A 37 -11.32 -4.31 15.04
N PHE A 38 -11.95 -3.33 14.40
CA PHE A 38 -11.88 -3.12 12.96
C PHE A 38 -11.02 -1.89 12.69
N GLY A 39 -9.99 -2.04 11.87
CA GLY A 39 -9.16 -0.93 11.42
C GLY A 39 -8.39 -0.24 12.53
N GLU A 40 -7.57 -1.00 13.27
CA GLU A 40 -6.58 -0.39 14.15
C GLU A 40 -5.54 0.39 13.34
N GLY A 41 -5.33 1.66 13.69
CA GLY A 41 -4.38 2.56 13.04
C GLY A 41 -5.01 3.68 12.21
N GLY A 42 -4.37 4.84 12.21
CA GLY A 42 -4.90 6.07 11.59
C GLY A 42 -5.23 5.93 10.09
N LEU A 43 -4.46 5.14 9.34
CA LEU A 43 -4.65 4.91 7.91
C LEU A 43 -6.00 4.22 7.61
N VAL A 44 -6.33 3.14 8.33
CA VAL A 44 -7.60 2.43 8.07
C VAL A 44 -8.77 3.28 8.50
N GLN A 45 -8.66 3.98 9.63
CA GLN A 45 -9.70 4.90 10.11
C GLN A 45 -9.97 6.02 9.11
N ALA A 46 -8.93 6.62 8.52
CA ALA A 46 -9.05 7.67 7.51
C ALA A 46 -9.80 7.19 6.25
N MET A 47 -9.68 5.91 5.90
CA MET A 47 -10.31 5.33 4.70
C MET A 47 -11.59 4.56 4.96
N ALA A 48 -11.98 4.33 6.22
CA ALA A 48 -13.15 3.53 6.57
C ALA A 48 -14.45 4.06 5.94
N GLY A 49 -14.54 5.38 5.70
CA GLY A 49 -15.67 5.98 4.99
C GLY A 49 -15.85 5.45 3.57
N LEU A 50 -14.77 5.03 2.90
CA LEU A 50 -14.80 4.45 1.56
C LEU A 50 -15.33 3.01 1.53
N LEU A 51 -15.37 2.33 2.68
CA LEU A 51 -15.80 0.93 2.81
C LEU A 51 -17.30 0.77 3.09
N ARG A 52 -18.03 1.87 3.14
CA ARG A 52 -19.48 1.85 3.30
C ARG A 52 -20.15 1.63 1.94
N PRO A 53 -21.27 0.87 1.89
CA PRO A 53 -22.01 0.71 0.65
C PRO A 53 -22.55 2.06 0.16
N GLY A 54 -22.64 2.25 -1.15
CA GLY A 54 -23.19 3.49 -1.70
C GLY A 54 -22.69 3.81 -3.10
N ARG A 55 -21.81 4.82 -3.23
CA ARG A 55 -21.46 5.45 -4.52
C ARG A 55 -20.54 4.61 -5.41
N TRP A 56 -19.82 3.65 -4.83
CA TRP A 56 -18.84 2.80 -5.50
C TRP A 56 -18.81 1.39 -4.90
N HIS A 57 -18.14 0.47 -5.57
CA HIS A 57 -17.84 -0.86 -5.03
C HIS A 57 -16.41 -0.88 -4.49
N PRO A 58 -16.23 -0.89 -3.16
CA PRO A 58 -14.90 -0.89 -2.57
C PRO A 58 -14.31 -2.31 -2.51
N THR A 59 -13.07 -2.42 -2.96
CA THR A 59 -12.21 -3.58 -2.70
C THR A 59 -10.96 -3.11 -1.95
N TRP A 60 -10.65 -3.74 -0.82
CA TRP A 60 -9.40 -3.56 -0.11
C TRP A 60 -8.43 -4.68 -0.48
N ILE A 61 -7.28 -4.29 -1.02
CA ILE A 61 -6.15 -5.18 -1.32
C ILE A 61 -5.06 -4.90 -0.28
N GLY A 62 -4.70 -5.91 0.52
CA GLY A 62 -3.68 -5.77 1.55
C GLY A 62 -2.84 -7.01 1.78
N ALA A 63 -1.66 -6.86 2.38
CA ALA A 63 -0.84 -8.01 2.71
C ALA A 63 -1.55 -8.92 3.72
N SER A 64 -1.34 -10.21 3.57
CA SER A 64 -1.64 -11.20 4.60
C SER A 64 -0.72 -10.94 5.80
N MET A 65 -1.29 -10.55 6.94
CA MET A 65 -0.55 -10.21 8.16
C MET A 65 -0.88 -11.14 9.33
N GLY A 66 -2.07 -11.74 9.31
CA GLY A 66 -2.51 -12.73 10.29
C GLY A 66 -1.95 -14.11 9.97
N ASP A 67 -1.66 -14.89 11.01
CA ASP A 67 -1.15 -16.25 10.91
C ASP A 67 -2.19 -17.25 10.36
N ARG A 68 -3.48 -16.85 10.28
CA ARG A 68 -4.58 -17.65 9.72
C ARG A 68 -5.22 -17.06 8.47
N ASP A 69 -4.72 -15.96 7.92
CA ASP A 69 -5.27 -15.32 6.71
C ASP A 69 -5.33 -16.28 5.50
N ILE A 70 -4.29 -17.10 5.29
CA ILE A 70 -4.26 -18.11 4.21
C ILE A 70 -5.28 -19.22 4.47
N ASP A 71 -5.37 -19.72 5.71
CA ASP A 71 -6.31 -20.79 6.07
C ASP A 71 -7.76 -20.33 5.91
N VAL A 72 -8.04 -19.09 6.34
CA VAL A 72 -9.35 -18.46 6.18
C VAL A 72 -9.73 -18.33 4.71
N THR A 73 -8.84 -17.78 3.88
CA THR A 73 -9.13 -17.61 2.45
C THR A 73 -9.30 -18.92 1.69
N ARG A 74 -8.70 -20.02 2.16
CA ARG A 74 -8.91 -21.38 1.63
C ARG A 74 -10.22 -22.03 2.09
N GLY A 75 -10.99 -21.35 2.94
CA GLY A 75 -12.29 -21.82 3.41
C GLY A 75 -12.23 -22.80 4.59
N TYR A 76 -11.08 -22.96 5.26
CA TYR A 76 -10.97 -23.87 6.42
C TYR A 76 -11.90 -23.46 7.57
N TYR A 77 -12.24 -22.17 7.68
CA TYR A 77 -13.14 -21.63 8.68
C TYR A 77 -14.57 -21.37 8.18
N ALA A 78 -14.94 -21.87 6.99
CA ALA A 78 -16.28 -21.66 6.42
C ALA A 78 -17.41 -22.14 7.36
N ARG A 79 -17.20 -23.27 8.06
CA ARG A 79 -18.17 -23.79 9.05
C ARG A 79 -18.37 -22.84 10.24
N LEU A 80 -17.29 -22.22 10.71
CA LEU A 80 -17.34 -21.24 11.80
C LEU A 80 -18.16 -20.02 11.36
N PHE A 81 -17.88 -19.47 10.18
CA PHE A 81 -18.58 -18.30 9.65
C PHE A 81 -20.08 -18.57 9.41
N ASP A 82 -20.40 -19.74 8.85
CA ASP A 82 -21.79 -20.20 8.71
C ASP A 82 -22.48 -20.36 10.07
N GLY A 83 -21.77 -20.89 11.07
CA GLY A 83 -22.27 -21.03 12.43
C GLY A 83 -22.59 -19.68 13.07
N MET A 84 -21.68 -18.71 12.95
CA MET A 84 -21.86 -17.34 13.44
C MET A 84 -23.07 -16.66 12.79
N LYS A 85 -23.26 -16.85 11.48
CA LYS A 85 -24.44 -16.37 10.75
C LYS A 85 -25.73 -17.04 11.22
N LYS A 86 -25.75 -18.36 11.35
CA LYS A 86 -26.93 -19.14 11.80
C LYS A 86 -27.35 -18.79 13.23
N LYS A 87 -26.40 -18.47 14.11
CA LYS A 87 -26.68 -18.03 15.49
C LYS A 87 -27.07 -16.55 15.59
N GLY A 88 -27.03 -15.79 14.49
CA GLY A 88 -27.33 -14.37 14.47
C GLY A 88 -26.25 -13.48 15.07
N PHE A 89 -25.03 -13.99 15.28
CA PHE A 89 -23.92 -13.21 15.80
C PHE A 89 -23.28 -12.31 14.73
N ALA A 90 -23.34 -12.71 13.46
CA ALA A 90 -22.87 -11.88 12.34
C ALA A 90 -24.04 -11.15 11.63
N PRO A 91 -23.87 -9.88 11.19
CA PRO A 91 -22.64 -9.09 11.16
C PRO A 91 -22.41 -8.18 12.39
N GLY A 92 -23.20 -8.34 13.47
CA GLY A 92 -23.21 -7.39 14.61
C GLY A 92 -22.06 -7.58 15.61
N HIS A 93 -21.87 -8.80 16.08
CA HIS A 93 -20.83 -9.18 17.05
C HIS A 93 -19.64 -9.91 16.40
N PHE A 94 -19.81 -10.35 15.15
CA PHE A 94 -18.79 -11.04 14.37
C PHE A 94 -18.92 -10.61 12.90
N PRO A 95 -17.83 -10.51 12.12
CA PRO A 95 -17.92 -10.19 10.70
C PRO A 95 -18.63 -11.29 9.92
N HIS A 96 -19.56 -10.90 9.05
CA HIS A 96 -20.11 -11.81 8.06
C HIS A 96 -19.14 -11.88 6.89
N ILE A 97 -18.54 -13.05 6.71
CA ILE A 97 -17.52 -13.32 5.70
C ILE A 97 -18.06 -14.35 4.72
N GLU A 98 -18.06 -14.01 3.43
CA GLU A 98 -18.37 -14.92 2.33
C GLU A 98 -17.12 -15.04 1.45
N ILE A 99 -16.67 -16.26 1.17
CA ILE A 99 -15.43 -16.52 0.43
C ILE A 99 -15.80 -17.02 -0.97
N ASP A 100 -15.32 -16.29 -1.99
CA ASP A 100 -15.47 -16.64 -3.40
C ASP A 100 -14.40 -17.68 -3.81
N ARG A 101 -14.64 -18.36 -4.94
CA ARG A 101 -13.77 -19.45 -5.44
C ARG A 101 -12.32 -19.05 -5.72
N ASP A 102 -12.11 -17.77 -5.95
CA ASP A 102 -10.81 -17.19 -6.28
C ASP A 102 -10.06 -16.72 -5.03
N ASN A 103 -10.54 -16.98 -3.81
CA ASN A 103 -10.03 -16.49 -2.52
C ASN A 103 -10.32 -15.01 -2.23
N ARG A 104 -11.23 -14.38 -2.97
CA ARG A 104 -11.77 -13.06 -2.64
C ARG A 104 -12.84 -13.19 -1.56
N MET A 105 -12.92 -12.23 -0.65
CA MET A 105 -13.84 -12.30 0.48
C MET A 105 -14.76 -11.10 0.51
N ARG A 106 -16.07 -11.32 0.53
CA ARG A 106 -17.01 -10.25 0.92
C ARG A 106 -17.02 -10.15 2.44
N PHE A 107 -16.73 -8.95 2.94
CA PHE A 107 -16.65 -8.66 4.37
C PHE A 107 -17.73 -7.66 4.76
N ARG A 108 -18.61 -8.06 5.67
CA ARG A 108 -19.69 -7.20 6.22
C ARG A 108 -19.60 -7.14 7.73
N TYR A 109 -19.43 -5.94 8.28
CA TYR A 109 -19.35 -5.72 9.73
C TYR A 109 -19.82 -4.31 10.08
N GLY A 110 -20.82 -4.21 10.97
CA GLY A 110 -21.46 -2.93 11.28
C GLY A 110 -21.97 -2.21 10.03
N ALA A 111 -21.42 -1.02 9.75
CA ALA A 111 -21.79 -0.19 8.59
C ALA A 111 -20.94 -0.45 7.33
N TYR A 112 -19.98 -1.37 7.40
CA TYR A 112 -19.04 -1.66 6.31
C TYR A 112 -19.52 -2.86 5.48
N ASP A 113 -19.44 -2.74 4.15
CA ASP A 113 -19.71 -3.81 3.18
C ASP A 113 -18.76 -3.62 1.99
N PHE A 114 -17.70 -4.43 1.95
CA PHE A 114 -16.63 -4.30 0.98
C PHE A 114 -16.03 -5.66 0.63
N GLN A 115 -15.25 -5.69 -0.44
CA GLN A 115 -14.49 -6.86 -0.86
C GLN A 115 -13.09 -6.79 -0.28
N MET A 116 -12.56 -7.89 0.21
CA MET A 116 -11.21 -7.99 0.75
C MET A 116 -10.42 -9.03 -0.03
N ARG A 117 -9.18 -8.66 -0.37
CA ARG A 117 -8.25 -9.48 -1.13
C ARG A 117 -6.89 -9.45 -0.44
N PHE A 118 -6.41 -10.61 -0.02
CA PHE A 118 -5.06 -10.72 0.54
C PHE A 118 -4.01 -10.88 -0.55
N VAL A 119 -2.88 -10.23 -0.35
CA VAL A 119 -1.63 -10.43 -1.07
C VAL A 119 -0.75 -11.30 -0.19
N PHE A 120 -0.38 -12.47 -0.69
CA PHE A 120 0.40 -13.44 0.06
C PHE A 120 1.89 -13.26 -0.20
N PHE A 121 2.67 -13.32 0.88
CA PHE A 121 4.12 -13.31 0.87
C PHE A 121 4.61 -14.50 1.67
N ASP A 122 5.72 -15.11 1.26
CA ASP A 122 6.43 -15.98 2.19
C ASP A 122 7.06 -15.16 3.33
N THR A 123 7.35 -15.82 4.45
CA THR A 123 7.86 -15.16 5.66
C THR A 123 9.18 -14.42 5.41
N THR A 124 10.04 -14.92 4.52
CA THR A 124 11.34 -14.31 4.22
C THR A 124 11.16 -13.05 3.39
N GLN A 125 10.35 -13.12 2.34
CA GLN A 125 9.99 -11.96 1.52
C GLN A 125 9.32 -10.90 2.40
N MET A 126 8.35 -11.29 3.23
CA MET A 126 7.65 -10.36 4.12
C MET A 126 8.60 -9.67 5.10
N HIS A 127 9.50 -10.41 5.75
CA HIS A 127 10.47 -9.83 6.67
C HIS A 127 11.45 -8.86 5.96
N SER A 128 11.93 -9.22 4.77
CA SER A 128 12.87 -8.40 3.99
C SER A 128 12.20 -7.12 3.44
N TYR A 129 11.02 -7.24 2.83
CA TYR A 129 10.26 -6.10 2.34
C TYR A 129 9.73 -5.20 3.47
N TYR A 130 8.99 -5.76 4.43
CA TYR A 130 8.26 -4.98 5.42
C TYR A 130 9.15 -4.57 6.59
N SER A 131 9.82 -5.53 7.24
CA SER A 131 10.59 -5.24 8.46
C SER A 131 11.91 -4.55 8.17
N LYS A 132 12.63 -4.97 7.13
CA LYS A 132 13.94 -4.40 6.78
C LYS A 132 13.79 -3.16 5.89
N PHE A 133 13.37 -3.31 4.64
CA PHE A 133 13.38 -2.18 3.71
C PHE A 133 12.38 -1.09 4.09
N ALA A 134 11.10 -1.43 4.26
CA ALA A 134 10.07 -0.43 4.55
C ALA A 134 10.26 0.19 5.94
N ASN A 135 10.31 -0.63 7.01
CA ASN A 135 10.28 -0.09 8.37
C ASN A 135 11.65 0.22 9.00
N SER A 136 12.73 -0.46 8.60
CA SER A 136 14.08 -0.16 9.13
C SER A 136 14.87 0.83 8.27
N PHE A 137 14.51 1.00 7.00
CA PHE A 137 15.17 1.96 6.09
C PHE A 137 14.26 3.12 5.69
N LEU A 138 13.16 2.87 4.97
CA LEU A 138 12.32 3.96 4.44
C LEU A 138 11.65 4.76 5.55
N TRP A 139 11.01 4.10 6.52
CA TRP A 139 10.33 4.80 7.62
C TRP A 139 11.25 5.78 8.34
N PRO A 140 12.45 5.39 8.83
CA PRO A 140 13.32 6.36 9.48
C PRO A 140 13.88 7.43 8.54
N LEU A 141 14.00 7.13 7.24
CA LEU A 141 14.46 8.11 6.26
C LEU A 141 13.39 9.16 5.95
N MET A 142 12.14 8.74 5.79
CA MET A 142 11.01 9.61 5.43
C MET A 142 10.72 10.68 6.48
N HIS A 143 11.06 10.47 7.75
CA HIS A 143 10.87 11.50 8.80
C HIS A 143 12.09 12.40 8.99
N LEU A 144 13.11 12.34 8.13
CA LEU A 144 14.23 13.28 8.15
C LEU A 144 13.82 14.59 7.44
N THR A 145 12.88 15.31 8.04
CA THR A 145 12.31 16.54 7.48
C THR A 145 12.94 17.82 8.04
N ARG A 146 13.80 17.71 9.06
CA ARG A 146 14.43 18.87 9.71
C ARG A 146 15.65 18.49 10.53
N SER A 147 16.58 19.43 10.62
CA SER A 147 17.70 19.35 11.54
C SER A 147 17.32 19.66 13.01
N PRO A 148 18.05 19.09 13.99
CA PRO A 148 19.06 18.04 13.84
C PRO A 148 18.40 16.67 13.65
N LEU A 149 18.95 15.90 12.71
CA LEU A 149 18.45 14.56 12.33
C LEU A 149 18.36 13.61 13.53
N PHE A 150 17.22 12.92 13.69
CA PHE A 150 16.92 12.12 14.88
C PHE A 150 17.95 11.01 15.14
N TYR A 151 18.48 10.37 14.09
CA TYR A 151 19.51 9.33 14.23
C TYR A 151 20.85 9.86 14.77
N LYS A 152 21.09 11.17 14.73
CA LYS A 152 22.26 11.80 15.35
C LYS A 152 22.03 12.14 16.82
N LYS A 153 20.78 12.14 17.29
CA LYS A 153 20.41 12.48 18.67
C LYS A 153 20.24 11.26 19.57
N THR A 154 19.68 10.17 19.04
CA THR A 154 19.34 8.99 19.85
C THR A 154 19.57 7.70 19.08
N LYS A 155 20.05 6.68 19.80
CA LYS A 155 20.21 5.31 19.26
C LYS A 155 18.86 4.62 19.02
N ALA A 156 17.78 5.09 19.64
CA ALA A 156 16.43 4.57 19.43
C ALA A 156 15.93 4.81 17.99
N TYR A 157 16.54 5.76 17.30
CA TYR A 157 16.25 6.05 15.90
C TYR A 157 17.48 5.67 15.07
N PRO A 158 17.52 4.45 14.50
CA PRO A 158 18.72 4.00 13.79
C PRO A 158 18.98 4.89 12.56
N ARG A 159 20.25 5.03 12.22
CA ARG A 159 20.63 5.65 10.95
C ARG A 159 20.05 4.81 9.80
N PRO A 160 19.34 5.41 8.83
CA PRO A 160 18.81 4.66 7.70
C PRO A 160 19.91 3.94 6.92
N HIS A 161 19.70 2.65 6.69
CA HIS A 161 20.58 1.76 5.93
C HIS A 161 19.75 0.62 5.35
N PHE A 162 20.08 0.16 4.14
CA PHE A 162 19.46 -1.00 3.51
C PHE A 162 20.50 -1.91 2.86
N ASP A 163 20.17 -3.20 2.78
CA ASP A 163 20.86 -4.18 1.96
C ASP A 163 20.18 -4.29 0.58
N LYS A 164 20.98 -4.54 -0.47
CA LYS A 164 20.47 -4.66 -1.85
C LYS A 164 19.33 -5.67 -2.00
N ASN A 165 19.44 -6.81 -1.32
CA ASN A 165 18.41 -7.84 -1.34
C ASN A 165 17.08 -7.34 -0.78
N ASP A 166 17.10 -6.50 0.26
CA ASP A 166 15.88 -5.93 0.84
C ASP A 166 15.18 -4.98 -0.14
N PHE A 167 15.95 -4.20 -0.92
CA PHE A 167 15.40 -3.38 -2.00
C PHE A 167 14.82 -4.21 -3.15
N ILE A 168 15.47 -5.30 -3.52
CA ILE A 168 14.94 -6.25 -4.52
C ILE A 168 13.63 -6.85 -4.03
N GLN A 169 13.55 -7.27 -2.77
CA GLN A 169 12.33 -7.81 -2.18
C GLN A 169 11.23 -6.75 -2.09
N TYR A 170 11.55 -5.49 -1.78
CA TYR A 170 10.58 -4.40 -1.83
C TYR A 170 10.00 -4.21 -3.23
N THR A 171 10.85 -4.16 -4.25
CA THR A 171 10.42 -4.02 -5.65
C THR A 171 9.57 -5.23 -6.09
N SER A 172 10.02 -6.44 -5.77
CA SER A 172 9.29 -7.69 -6.03
C SER A 172 7.91 -7.71 -5.36
N SER A 173 7.81 -7.27 -4.10
CA SER A 173 6.54 -7.17 -3.40
C SER A 173 5.58 -6.18 -4.06
N GLY A 174 6.09 -5.05 -4.57
CA GLY A 174 5.31 -4.13 -5.39
C GLY A 174 4.69 -4.79 -6.63
N VAL A 175 5.42 -5.72 -7.26
CA VAL A 175 4.92 -6.54 -8.38
C VAL A 175 3.82 -7.50 -7.93
N THR A 176 3.95 -8.16 -6.77
CA THR A 176 2.90 -9.04 -6.23
C THR A 176 1.60 -8.27 -5.94
N PHE A 177 1.71 -7.07 -5.35
CA PHE A 177 0.58 -6.17 -5.16
C PHE A 177 -0.05 -5.76 -6.49
N ALA A 178 0.77 -5.30 -7.45
CA ALA A 178 0.28 -4.84 -8.74
C ALA A 178 -0.45 -5.96 -9.51
N ASN A 179 0.06 -7.20 -9.52
CA ASN A 179 -0.64 -8.34 -10.12
C ASN A 179 -2.02 -8.56 -9.51
N THR A 180 -2.12 -8.49 -8.18
CA THR A 180 -3.42 -8.60 -7.48
C THR A 180 -4.39 -7.48 -7.88
N VAL A 181 -3.88 -6.26 -8.06
CA VAL A 181 -4.66 -5.12 -8.59
C VAL A 181 -5.16 -5.42 -10.00
N ILE A 182 -4.31 -5.92 -10.89
CA ILE A 182 -4.68 -6.28 -12.27
C ILE A 182 -5.76 -7.36 -12.29
N GLU A 183 -5.65 -8.39 -11.45
CA GLU A 183 -6.68 -9.43 -11.30
C GLU A 183 -8.04 -8.81 -10.93
N GLU A 184 -8.09 -7.92 -9.94
CA GLU A 184 -9.33 -7.27 -9.53
C GLU A 184 -9.87 -6.32 -10.59
N ILE A 185 -9.01 -5.59 -11.31
CA ILE A 185 -9.43 -4.77 -12.47
C ILE A 185 -10.07 -5.66 -13.54
N ARG A 186 -9.49 -6.82 -13.86
CA ARG A 186 -10.02 -7.74 -14.88
C ARG A 186 -11.39 -8.28 -14.49
N LYS A 187 -11.58 -8.69 -13.23
CA LYS A 187 -12.89 -9.15 -12.73
C LYS A 187 -13.92 -8.04 -12.73
N GLY A 188 -13.55 -6.83 -12.26
CA GLY A 188 -14.42 -5.67 -12.31
C GLY A 188 -14.89 -5.37 -13.73
N ARG A 189 -13.99 -5.46 -14.72
CA ARG A 189 -14.30 -5.25 -16.16
C ARG A 189 -15.40 -6.14 -16.72
N GLU A 190 -15.56 -7.38 -16.24
CA GLU A 190 -16.67 -8.25 -16.67
C GLU A 190 -18.05 -7.69 -16.24
N VAL A 191 -18.05 -6.81 -15.24
CA VAL A 191 -19.24 -6.28 -14.58
C VAL A 191 -19.44 -4.78 -14.86
N LEU A 192 -18.38 -4.05 -15.24
CA LEU A 192 -18.42 -2.61 -15.47
C LEU A 192 -19.22 -2.25 -16.73
N LYS A 193 -20.12 -1.28 -16.58
CA LYS A 193 -20.87 -0.71 -17.69
C LYS A 193 -20.05 0.33 -18.45
N GLU A 194 -20.48 0.62 -19.68
CA GLU A 194 -19.88 1.69 -20.48
C GLU A 194 -19.91 3.03 -19.72
N GLY A 195 -18.77 3.70 -19.63
CA GLY A 195 -18.59 4.98 -18.92
C GLY A 195 -18.18 4.88 -17.44
N GLU A 196 -18.17 3.69 -16.84
CA GLU A 196 -17.70 3.50 -15.46
C GLU A 196 -16.16 3.56 -15.37
N LYS A 197 -15.65 4.07 -14.25
CA LYS A 197 -14.22 4.24 -13.98
C LYS A 197 -13.74 3.24 -12.93
N VAL A 198 -12.47 2.91 -12.98
CA VAL A 198 -11.78 2.20 -11.91
C VAL A 198 -10.79 3.15 -11.28
N VAL A 199 -10.87 3.30 -9.96
CA VAL A 199 -9.91 4.10 -9.18
C VAL A 199 -9.06 3.15 -8.36
N VAL A 200 -7.77 3.11 -8.64
CA VAL A 200 -6.78 2.45 -7.78
C VAL A 200 -6.20 3.51 -6.87
N TRP A 201 -6.31 3.30 -5.56
CA TRP A 201 -5.84 4.24 -4.54
C TRP A 201 -4.82 3.56 -3.63
N SER A 202 -3.55 3.75 -3.94
CA SER A 202 -2.41 3.19 -3.21
C SER A 202 -2.05 4.03 -2.00
N GLN A 203 -1.61 3.38 -0.92
CA GLN A 203 -1.36 4.02 0.36
C GLN A 203 0.08 3.85 0.82
N ASP A 204 0.71 4.98 1.12
CA ASP A 204 1.91 5.14 1.92
C ASP A 204 3.22 4.55 1.33
N TYR A 205 4.33 4.81 2.03
CA TYR A 205 5.72 4.49 1.63
C TYR A 205 6.01 3.01 1.30
N HIS A 206 5.10 2.11 1.61
CA HIS A 206 5.21 0.69 1.26
C HIS A 206 5.07 0.45 -0.25
N LEU A 207 4.40 1.34 -0.97
CA LEU A 207 3.94 1.12 -2.34
C LEU A 207 4.35 2.27 -3.29
N LEU A 208 5.49 2.92 -3.08
CA LEU A 208 5.90 4.11 -3.83
C LEU A 208 6.00 3.88 -5.34
N GLN A 209 6.40 2.67 -5.75
CA GLN A 209 6.57 2.30 -7.17
C GLN A 209 5.38 1.54 -7.77
N ILE A 210 4.32 1.26 -7.00
CA ILE A 210 3.25 0.36 -7.47
C ILE A 210 2.57 0.89 -8.75
N ALA A 211 2.44 2.21 -8.88
CA ALA A 211 1.79 2.81 -10.03
C ALA A 211 2.55 2.54 -11.33
N GLU A 212 3.89 2.62 -11.30
CA GLU A 212 4.72 2.32 -12.46
C GLU A 212 4.50 0.88 -12.92
N VAL A 213 4.50 -0.06 -11.98
CA VAL A 213 4.28 -1.48 -12.24
C VAL A 213 2.87 -1.74 -12.76
N ILE A 214 1.82 -1.16 -12.15
CA ILE A 214 0.44 -1.28 -12.63
C ILE A 214 0.36 -0.79 -14.07
N ARG A 215 0.93 0.37 -14.40
CA ARG A 215 0.90 0.92 -15.76
C ARG A 215 1.62 0.03 -16.76
N ALA A 216 2.71 -0.63 -16.36
CA ALA A 216 3.43 -1.60 -17.19
C ALA A 216 2.58 -2.85 -17.44
N LEU A 217 2.04 -3.46 -16.39
CA LEU A 217 1.19 -4.66 -16.50
C LEU A 217 -0.08 -4.38 -17.32
N LEU A 218 -0.72 -3.23 -17.17
CA LEU A 218 -1.87 -2.85 -18.01
C LEU A 218 -1.52 -2.84 -19.51
N ARG A 219 -0.27 -2.50 -19.89
CA ARG A 219 0.18 -2.56 -21.29
C ARG A 219 0.46 -3.99 -21.74
N GLU A 220 1.12 -4.75 -20.89
CA GLU A 220 1.48 -6.15 -21.16
C GLU A 220 0.24 -7.03 -21.35
N GLU A 221 -0.79 -6.81 -20.53
CA GLU A 221 -2.10 -7.48 -20.61
C GLU A 221 -2.94 -7.04 -21.84
N GLY A 222 -2.41 -6.19 -22.71
CA GLY A 222 -3.09 -5.76 -23.94
C GLY A 222 -4.30 -4.87 -23.72
N ILE A 223 -4.42 -4.20 -22.57
CA ILE A 223 -5.56 -3.31 -22.29
C ILE A 223 -5.45 -2.06 -23.17
N SER A 224 -6.52 -1.78 -23.93
CA SER A 224 -6.52 -0.74 -24.95
C SER A 224 -6.27 0.66 -24.34
N PRO A 225 -5.70 1.62 -25.10
CA PRO A 225 -5.50 2.98 -24.60
C PRO A 225 -6.79 3.64 -24.07
N LEU A 226 -7.93 3.39 -24.72
CA LEU A 226 -9.23 3.92 -24.31
C LEU A 226 -9.64 3.39 -22.93
N GLU A 227 -9.44 2.10 -22.67
CA GLU A 227 -9.76 1.48 -21.40
C GLU A 227 -8.80 1.91 -20.29
N ARG A 228 -7.49 1.98 -20.60
CA ARG A 228 -6.49 2.52 -19.67
C ARG A 228 -6.82 3.96 -19.24
N GLY A 229 -7.42 4.76 -20.12
CA GLY A 229 -7.91 6.11 -19.78
C GLY A 229 -9.00 6.15 -18.70
N ARG A 230 -9.75 5.05 -18.52
CA ARG A 230 -10.79 4.90 -17.47
C ARG A 230 -10.23 4.42 -16.13
N ILE A 231 -8.98 3.94 -16.11
CA ILE A 231 -8.29 3.49 -14.90
C ILE A 231 -7.47 4.64 -14.36
N LYS A 232 -7.94 5.22 -13.25
CA LYS A 232 -7.26 6.29 -12.53
C LYS A 232 -6.44 5.69 -11.39
N VAL A 233 -5.17 6.06 -11.30
CA VAL A 233 -4.24 5.56 -10.29
C VAL A 233 -3.81 6.74 -9.44
N GLY A 234 -4.14 6.71 -8.16
CA GLY A 234 -3.75 7.72 -7.18
C GLY A 234 -2.94 7.13 -6.05
N HIS A 235 -2.11 7.95 -5.42
CA HIS A 235 -1.34 7.61 -4.24
C HIS A 235 -1.61 8.62 -3.13
N PHE A 236 -1.64 8.18 -1.87
CA PHE A 236 -1.66 9.09 -0.73
C PHE A 236 -0.57 8.72 0.27
N MET A 237 0.28 9.70 0.59
CA MET A 237 1.38 9.56 1.55
C MET A 237 0.88 9.92 2.95
N HIS A 238 0.90 8.93 3.86
CA HIS A 238 0.51 9.14 5.25
C HIS A 238 1.69 9.54 6.13
N THR A 239 2.87 9.06 5.76
CA THR A 239 4.14 9.41 6.37
C THR A 239 4.64 10.76 5.84
N PRO A 240 5.47 11.51 6.60
CA PRO A 240 6.21 12.64 6.03
C PRO A 240 7.02 12.24 4.79
N PHE A 241 7.41 13.23 3.98
CA PHE A 241 8.39 13.04 2.92
C PHE A 241 9.70 13.70 3.34
N PHE A 242 10.84 13.02 3.12
CA PHE A 242 12.15 13.52 3.58
C PHE A 242 12.48 14.87 2.92
N ASP A 243 13.21 15.72 3.63
CA ASP A 243 13.78 16.94 3.05
C ASP A 243 15.10 16.57 2.36
N ILE A 244 15.19 16.83 1.05
CA ILE A 244 16.36 16.48 0.23
C ILE A 244 17.64 17.20 0.68
N HIS A 245 17.52 18.43 1.19
CA HIS A 245 18.63 19.23 1.67
C HIS A 245 19.14 18.72 3.03
N GLU A 246 18.23 18.24 3.89
CA GLU A 246 18.57 17.67 5.20
C GLU A 246 19.28 16.31 5.08
N ILE A 247 18.94 15.49 4.09
CA ILE A 247 19.56 14.16 3.91
C ILE A 247 20.86 14.16 3.11
N GLN A 248 21.34 15.32 2.61
CA GLN A 248 22.58 15.41 1.83
C GLN A 248 23.79 14.80 2.54
N GLY A 249 23.89 14.99 3.86
CA GLY A 249 24.94 14.39 4.67
C GLY A 249 24.89 12.87 4.68
N LEU A 250 23.68 12.29 4.81
CA LEU A 250 23.45 10.85 4.79
C LEU A 250 23.85 10.25 3.43
N ILE A 251 23.44 10.89 2.33
CA ILE A 251 23.79 10.46 0.96
C ILE A 251 25.32 10.46 0.75
N ARG A 252 26.01 11.53 1.17
CA ARG A 252 27.47 11.62 1.02
C ARG A 252 28.21 10.60 1.87
N GLU A 253 27.74 10.36 3.10
CA GLU A 253 28.29 9.33 3.98
C GLU A 253 28.11 7.91 3.39
N ASP A 254 26.93 7.61 2.85
CA ASP A 254 26.60 6.35 2.19
C ASP A 254 27.52 6.06 1.00
N LYS A 255 27.68 7.02 0.08
CA LYS A 255 28.61 6.90 -1.05
C LYS A 255 30.05 6.64 -0.58
N ARG A 256 30.52 7.37 0.45
CA ARG A 256 31.89 7.24 0.98
C ARG A 256 32.13 5.88 1.65
N SER A 257 31.18 5.38 2.43
CA SER A 257 31.35 4.09 3.12
C SER A 257 31.45 2.94 2.13
N ARG A 258 30.66 2.99 1.05
CA ARG A 258 30.63 1.97 0.01
C ARG A 258 31.91 1.94 -0.84
N VAL A 259 32.45 3.12 -1.20
CA VAL A 259 33.77 3.21 -1.86
C VAL A 259 34.88 2.62 -0.97
N LYS A 260 34.88 2.94 0.33
CA LYS A 260 35.87 2.41 1.29
C LYS A 260 35.80 0.88 1.44
N ALA A 261 34.60 0.31 1.34
CA ALA A 261 34.40 -1.12 1.44
C ALA A 261 34.91 -1.91 0.21
N GLN A 262 35.44 -1.23 -0.83
CA GLN A 262 35.92 -1.84 -2.07
C GLN A 262 34.91 -2.81 -2.69
N ILE A 263 33.62 -2.55 -2.52
CA ILE A 263 32.56 -3.41 -3.04
C ILE A 263 32.56 -3.24 -4.56
N TYR A 264 33.10 -4.22 -5.29
CA TYR A 264 32.94 -4.32 -6.73
C TYR A 264 31.60 -5.00 -7.03
N ASP A 265 30.55 -4.20 -7.11
CA ASP A 265 29.25 -4.61 -7.63
C ASP A 265 28.92 -3.71 -8.83
N PRO A 266 28.87 -4.27 -10.05
CA PRO A 266 28.59 -3.49 -11.26
C PRO A 266 27.15 -2.95 -11.30
N PHE A 267 26.25 -3.42 -10.42
CA PHE A 267 24.85 -3.02 -10.32
C PHE A 267 24.52 -2.57 -8.90
N TYR A 268 25.42 -1.82 -8.27
CA TYR A 268 25.26 -1.42 -6.88
C TYR A 268 24.21 -0.32 -6.70
N GLU A 269 23.45 -0.40 -5.61
CA GLU A 269 22.47 0.60 -5.23
C GLU A 269 22.96 1.44 -4.05
N THR A 270 22.86 2.76 -4.19
CA THR A 270 23.11 3.72 -3.11
C THR A 270 21.79 4.21 -2.54
N ILE A 271 21.82 4.86 -1.37
CA ILE A 271 20.62 5.52 -0.85
C ILE A 271 20.04 6.50 -1.88
N GLU A 272 20.89 7.29 -2.53
CA GLU A 272 20.45 8.25 -3.54
C GLU A 272 19.80 7.56 -4.75
N SER A 273 20.45 6.53 -5.34
CA SER A 273 19.88 5.86 -6.52
C SER A 273 18.55 5.18 -6.23
N VAL A 274 18.39 4.61 -5.02
CA VAL A 274 17.11 4.04 -4.57
C VAL A 274 16.06 5.12 -4.41
N LEU A 275 16.36 6.21 -3.71
CA LEU A 275 15.39 7.29 -3.51
C LEU A 275 14.99 7.95 -4.82
N GLN A 276 15.92 8.11 -5.76
CA GLN A 276 15.62 8.58 -7.11
C GLN A 276 14.61 7.66 -7.80
N LYS A 277 14.84 6.34 -7.79
CA LYS A 277 13.91 5.36 -8.39
C LYS A 277 12.52 5.40 -7.76
N LEU A 278 12.45 5.50 -6.43
CA LEU A 278 11.18 5.55 -5.71
C LEU A 278 10.43 6.86 -6.00
N THR A 279 11.12 8.00 -5.94
CA THR A 279 10.55 9.34 -6.16
C THR A 279 10.05 9.51 -7.59
N TRP A 280 10.84 9.04 -8.57
CA TRP A 280 10.43 9.03 -9.98
C TRP A 280 9.26 8.07 -10.23
N GLY A 281 9.29 6.86 -9.66
CA GLY A 281 8.23 5.87 -9.84
C GLY A 281 6.85 6.38 -9.40
N MET A 282 6.79 7.25 -8.39
CA MET A 282 5.55 7.90 -7.95
C MET A 282 4.90 8.77 -9.04
N LEU A 283 5.66 9.33 -9.99
CA LEU A 283 5.11 10.09 -11.12
C LEU A 283 4.27 9.23 -12.08
N SER A 284 4.24 7.90 -11.93
CA SER A 284 3.32 7.06 -12.70
C SER A 284 1.86 7.14 -12.22
N ASN A 285 1.61 7.81 -11.09
CA ASN A 285 0.27 8.14 -10.61
C ASN A 285 -0.34 9.30 -11.43
N ASP A 286 -1.67 9.31 -11.54
CA ASP A 286 -2.43 10.48 -12.01
C ASP A 286 -2.52 11.56 -10.90
N PHE A 287 -2.61 11.13 -9.64
CA PHE A 287 -2.71 12.01 -8.47
C PHE A 287 -1.84 11.53 -7.31
N ILE A 288 -1.15 12.44 -6.62
CA ILE A 288 -0.43 12.15 -5.37
C ILE A 288 -0.89 13.14 -4.30
N GLY A 289 -1.37 12.62 -3.17
CA GLY A 289 -1.81 13.42 -2.04
C GLY A 289 -0.85 13.36 -0.85
N PHE A 290 -0.74 14.47 -0.12
CA PHE A 290 0.02 14.57 1.13
C PHE A 290 -0.84 15.17 2.26
N HIS A 291 -0.49 14.89 3.52
CA HIS A 291 -1.18 15.48 4.67
C HIS A 291 -0.93 16.99 4.84
N THR A 292 0.25 17.47 4.47
CA THR A 292 0.66 18.86 4.67
C THR A 292 1.34 19.40 3.43
N LYS A 293 1.29 20.72 3.27
CA LYS A 293 2.04 21.43 2.21
C LYS A 293 3.55 21.16 2.32
N GLU A 294 4.09 21.14 3.54
CA GLU A 294 5.51 20.85 3.80
C GLU A 294 5.94 19.50 3.20
N TYR A 295 5.16 18.43 3.37
CA TYR A 295 5.52 17.12 2.81
C TYR A 295 5.41 17.08 1.29
N CYS A 296 4.46 17.83 0.72
CA CYS A 296 4.35 18.02 -0.72
C CYS A 296 5.56 18.80 -1.26
N ASP A 297 5.94 19.91 -0.62
CA ASP A 297 7.09 20.73 -0.99
C ASP A 297 8.39 19.91 -0.95
N ASN A 298 8.60 19.11 0.10
CA ASN A 298 9.75 18.21 0.21
C ASN A 298 9.86 17.22 -0.97
N TYR A 299 8.72 16.69 -1.45
CA TYR A 299 8.69 15.82 -2.63
C TYR A 299 9.00 16.60 -3.92
N LEU A 300 8.45 17.80 -4.07
CA LEU A 300 8.71 18.69 -5.22
C LEU A 300 10.20 19.09 -5.28
N GLU A 301 10.80 19.47 -4.16
CA GLU A 301 12.22 19.82 -4.06
C GLU A 301 13.12 18.63 -4.43
N ALA A 302 12.78 17.42 -3.94
CA ALA A 302 13.50 16.21 -4.33
C ALA A 302 13.39 15.91 -5.84
N LEU A 303 12.22 16.19 -6.45
CA LEU A 303 12.03 16.05 -7.89
C LEU A 303 12.86 17.07 -8.69
N GLU A 304 12.83 18.35 -8.32
CA GLU A 304 13.58 19.41 -9.00
C GLU A 304 15.10 19.22 -8.88
N GLU A 305 15.59 18.74 -7.73
CA GLU A 305 17.01 18.48 -7.51
C GLU A 305 17.52 17.30 -8.36
N TRP A 306 16.71 16.26 -8.55
CA TRP A 306 17.15 15.01 -9.19
C TRP A 306 16.76 14.85 -10.65
N PHE A 307 15.71 15.51 -11.14
CA PHE A 307 15.14 15.20 -12.45
C PHE A 307 14.81 16.46 -13.26
N PRO A 308 14.88 16.36 -14.60
CA PRO A 308 14.46 17.44 -15.50
C PRO A 308 12.94 17.44 -15.65
N VAL A 309 12.22 17.86 -14.61
CA VAL A 309 10.74 17.98 -14.61
C VAL A 309 10.31 19.43 -14.76
N GLU A 310 9.13 19.65 -15.33
CA GLU A 310 8.47 20.95 -15.33
C GLU A 310 7.32 20.94 -14.33
N ILE A 311 7.39 21.82 -13.32
CA ILE A 311 6.38 21.94 -12.27
C ILE A 311 5.61 23.25 -12.49
N ARG A 312 4.27 23.15 -12.56
CA ARG A 312 3.38 24.30 -12.69
C ARG A 312 2.39 24.33 -11.55
N ILE A 313 2.08 25.52 -11.06
CA ILE A 313 1.05 25.73 -10.04
C ILE A 313 -0.29 25.95 -10.75
N VAL A 314 -1.28 25.13 -10.44
CA VAL A 314 -2.64 25.20 -11.01
C VAL A 314 -3.66 25.27 -9.89
N GLY A 315 -4.04 26.50 -9.53
CA GLY A 315 -4.91 26.75 -8.38
C GLY A 315 -4.23 26.35 -7.07
N GLN A 316 -4.79 25.37 -6.36
CA GLN A 316 -4.24 24.81 -5.12
C GLN A 316 -3.37 23.56 -5.34
N PHE A 317 -3.24 23.11 -6.59
CA PHE A 317 -2.51 21.89 -6.95
C PHE A 317 -1.22 22.22 -7.70
N TYR A 318 -0.36 21.22 -7.79
CA TYR A 318 0.83 21.24 -8.66
C TYR A 318 0.63 20.25 -9.80
N GLU A 319 1.02 20.62 -11.01
CA GLU A 319 1.08 19.74 -12.17
C GLU A 319 2.55 19.51 -12.55
N ILE A 320 2.97 18.25 -12.57
CA ILE A 320 4.33 17.85 -12.97
C ILE A 320 4.24 17.20 -14.34
N THR A 321 4.89 17.80 -15.32
CA THR A 321 4.98 17.25 -16.69
C THR A 321 6.23 16.37 -16.82
N HIS A 322 6.03 15.11 -17.23
CA HIS A 322 7.09 14.12 -17.44
C HIS A 322 6.71 13.14 -18.54
N GLN A 323 7.61 12.79 -19.45
CA GLN A 323 7.39 11.78 -20.51
C GLN A 323 5.99 11.87 -21.19
N GLU A 324 5.56 13.09 -21.55
CA GLU A 324 4.25 13.41 -22.16
C GLU A 324 3.01 13.17 -21.28
N LYS A 325 3.20 12.97 -19.98
CA LYS A 325 2.15 12.80 -18.98
C LYS A 325 2.20 13.95 -17.98
N VAL A 326 1.07 14.12 -17.29
CA VAL A 326 0.94 15.07 -16.19
C VAL A 326 0.50 14.30 -14.95
N THR A 327 1.20 14.52 -13.84
CA THR A 327 0.81 14.04 -12.51
C THR A 327 0.40 15.23 -11.67
N THR A 328 -0.77 15.14 -11.05
CA THR A 328 -1.31 16.20 -10.18
C THR A 328 -0.96 15.92 -8.72
N LEU A 329 -0.51 16.94 -8.00
CA LEU A 329 -0.17 16.88 -6.58
C LEU A 329 -1.06 17.82 -5.76
N GLY A 330 -1.50 17.35 -4.59
CA GLY A 330 -2.42 18.09 -3.73
C GLY A 330 -2.39 17.75 -2.25
#